data_AF-A0A484VSE2-F1
#
_entry.id   AF-A0A484VSE2-F1
#
_cell.length_a   1.000
_cell.length_b   1.000
_cell.length_c   1.000
_cell.angle_alpha   90.00
_cell.angle_beta   90.00
_cell.angle_gamma   90.00
#
_symmetry.space_group_name_H-M   'P 1'
#
loop_
_entity.id
_entity.type
_entity.pdbx_description
1 polymer ?
#
loop_
_entity_poly.entity_id
_entity_poly.type
_entity_poly.pdbx_seq_one_letter_code
_entity_poly.pdbx_strand_id
1 'polypeptide(L)'
;MCLVTDATAPAGANIEQFIFAGKTIYYRNGLCVDENGTLSGSSLTMIEGVRNLVEHCGIALDEVLRMATLYPARAIGVEKRLGTLAAGKVANLTAFTPDLKSPGPSLTVTRS
;
A
#
# COMPACT_ATOMS: atom_id res chain seq x y z
N MET A 1 -2.50 -2.34 14.78
CA MET A 1 -1.59 -1.48 14.00
C MET A 1 -1.91 -1.71 12.53
N CYS A 2 -2.08 -0.68 11.70
CA CYS A 2 -2.44 -0.83 10.28
C CYS A 2 -1.30 -0.32 9.41
N LEU A 3 -0.99 -1.04 8.33
CA LEU A 3 -0.07 -0.54 7.31
C LEU A 3 -0.81 0.46 6.41
N VAL A 4 -0.27 1.66 6.31
CA VAL A 4 -0.76 2.72 5.42
C VAL A 4 0.42 3.24 4.61
N THR A 5 0.21 3.50 3.32
CA THR A 5 1.26 4.02 2.45
C THR A 5 1.42 5.53 2.57
N ASP A 6 0.32 6.25 2.83
CA ASP A 6 0.22 7.71 2.60
C ASP A 6 0.77 8.11 1.22
N ALA A 7 0.52 7.23 0.24
CA ALA A 7 1.04 7.34 -1.11
C ALA A 7 0.46 8.57 -1.82
N THR A 8 1.34 9.31 -2.48
CA THR A 8 1.01 10.44 -3.33
C THR A 8 1.15 10.05 -4.81
N ALA A 9 0.82 10.97 -5.73
CA ALA A 9 0.82 10.73 -7.17
C ALA A 9 2.01 9.92 -7.76
N PRO A 10 3.26 10.07 -7.30
CA PRO A 10 4.39 9.28 -7.83
C PRO A 10 4.41 7.81 -7.40
N ALA A 11 3.58 7.35 -6.46
CA ALA A 11 3.56 5.95 -6.05
C ALA A 11 3.09 5.04 -7.20
N GLY A 12 4.03 4.31 -7.82
CA GLY A 12 3.76 3.44 -8.97
C GLY A 12 3.67 4.16 -10.32
N ALA A 13 4.05 5.44 -10.40
CA ALA A 13 4.06 6.22 -11.63
C ALA A 13 5.38 6.98 -11.81
N ASN A 14 5.82 7.18 -13.05
CA ASN A 14 7.05 7.94 -13.34
C ASN A 14 6.74 9.44 -13.45
N ILE A 15 6.58 10.11 -12.30
CA ILE A 15 6.26 11.54 -12.20
C ILE A 15 7.37 12.24 -11.41
N GLU A 16 7.96 13.29 -11.98
CA GLU A 16 9.03 14.06 -11.35
C GLU A 16 8.52 15.12 -10.36
N GLN A 17 7.32 15.65 -10.59
CA GLN A 17 6.70 16.65 -9.71
C GLN A 17 5.17 16.64 -9.83
N PHE A 18 4.48 17.02 -8.76
CA PHE A 18 3.03 17.12 -8.71
C PHE A 18 2.60 18.23 -7.74
N ILE A 19 1.35 18.69 -7.86
CA ILE A 19 0.78 19.68 -6.94
C ILE A 19 0.02 18.93 -5.84
N PHE A 20 0.35 19.21 -4.58
CA PHE A 20 -0.36 18.72 -3.41
C PHE A 20 -0.70 19.87 -2.48
N ALA A 21 -1.99 20.03 -2.15
CA ALA A 21 -2.48 21.12 -1.30
C ALA A 21 -2.00 22.53 -1.72
N GLY A 22 -1.87 22.77 -3.03
CA GLY A 22 -1.41 24.05 -3.59
C GLY A 22 0.11 24.27 -3.57
N LYS A 23 0.90 23.28 -3.15
CA LYS A 23 2.37 23.31 -3.17
C LYS A 23 2.92 22.35 -4.23
N THR A 24 4.02 22.75 -4.86
CA THR A 24 4.78 21.86 -5.75
C THR A 24 5.61 20.89 -4.92
N ILE A 25 5.37 19.60 -5.13
CA ILE A 25 6.12 18.51 -4.51
C ILE A 25 6.95 17.83 -5.59
N TYR A 26 8.22 17.62 -5.30
CA TYR A 26 9.20 16.96 -6.17
C TYR A 26 9.41 15.53 -5.70
N TYR A 27 9.46 14.61 -6.66
CA TYR A 27 9.94 13.27 -6.43
C TYR A 27 11.45 13.23 -6.63
N ARG A 28 12.22 12.96 -5.56
CA ARG A 28 13.68 12.89 -5.59
C ARG A 28 14.16 11.67 -4.80
N ASN A 29 14.84 10.75 -5.47
CA ASN A 29 15.45 9.56 -4.86
C ASN A 29 14.48 8.74 -3.97
N GLY A 30 13.24 8.53 -4.41
CA GLY A 30 12.23 7.80 -3.62
C GLY A 30 11.47 8.64 -2.59
N LEU A 31 11.84 9.90 -2.38
CA LEU A 31 11.21 10.79 -1.43
C LEU A 31 10.35 11.84 -2.15
N CYS A 32 9.19 12.15 -1.57
CA CYS A 32 8.36 13.28 -1.99
C CYS A 32 8.71 14.48 -1.09
N VAL A 33 9.29 15.53 -1.67
CA VAL A 33 9.79 16.70 -0.93
C VAL A 33 9.30 18.01 -1.53
N ASP A 34 9.01 19.00 -0.70
CA ASP A 34 8.73 20.37 -1.16
C ASP A 34 10.02 21.12 -1.57
N GLU A 35 9.86 22.38 -1.99
CA GLU A 35 10.98 23.27 -2.36
C GLU A 35 12.02 23.45 -1.23
N ASN A 36 11.61 23.30 0.02
CA ASN A 36 12.47 23.43 1.20
C ASN A 36 13.07 22.10 1.65
N GLY A 37 12.78 20.99 0.95
CA GLY A 37 13.22 19.65 1.31
C GLY A 37 12.37 18.95 2.38
N THR A 38 11.21 19.50 2.72
CA THR A 38 10.29 18.91 3.71
C THR A 38 9.55 17.72 3.11
N LEU A 39 9.55 16.58 3.81
CA LEU A 39 8.80 15.40 3.40
C LEU A 39 7.30 15.71 3.30
N SER A 40 6.73 15.45 2.13
CA SER A 40 5.35 15.80 1.78
C SER A 40 4.68 14.61 1.09
N GLY A 41 4.29 13.64 1.92
CA GLY A 41 3.71 12.36 1.51
C GLY A 41 4.76 11.29 1.19
N SER A 42 4.29 10.17 0.66
CA SER A 42 5.11 8.99 0.38
C SER A 42 5.00 8.56 -1.08
N SER A 43 6.02 7.89 -1.59
CA SER A 43 5.96 7.16 -2.87
C SER A 43 5.80 5.64 -2.68
N LEU A 44 5.66 5.20 -1.43
CA LEU A 44 5.64 3.80 -1.04
C LEU A 44 4.38 3.09 -1.55
N THR A 45 4.57 1.96 -2.20
CA THR A 45 3.47 1.04 -2.55
C THR A 45 3.17 0.07 -1.39
N MET A 46 1.96 -0.51 -1.37
CA MET A 46 1.60 -1.47 -0.32
C MET A 46 2.55 -2.67 -0.29
N ILE A 47 3.02 -3.16 -1.44
CA ILE A 47 3.92 -4.32 -1.50
C ILE A 47 5.33 -3.99 -0.99
N GLU A 48 5.83 -2.78 -1.25
CA GLU A 48 7.08 -2.29 -0.67
C GLU A 48 6.95 -2.09 0.84
N GLY A 49 5.79 -1.59 1.32
CA GLY A 49 5.52 -1.50 2.75
C GLY A 49 5.51 -2.86 3.43
N VAL A 50 4.93 -3.88 2.80
CA VAL A 50 4.96 -5.28 3.29
C VAL A 50 6.42 -5.77 3.37
N ARG A 51 7.21 -5.56 2.31
CA ARG A 51 8.63 -5.92 2.27
C ARG A 51 9.41 -5.26 3.40
N ASN A 52 9.26 -3.95 3.57
CA ASN A 52 10.00 -3.20 4.58
C ASN A 52 9.70 -3.68 6.00
N LEU A 53 8.44 -4.00 6.31
CA LEU A 53 8.06 -4.52 7.62
C LEU A 53 8.63 -5.92 7.90
N VAL A 54 8.72 -6.77 6.87
CA VAL A 54 9.32 -8.09 7.00
C VAL A 54 10.84 -8.00 7.12
N GLU A 55 11.50 -7.30 6.20
CA GLU A 55 12.96 -7.27 6.08
C GLU A 55 13.64 -6.38 7.12
N HIS A 56 13.06 -5.22 7.46
CA HIS A 56 13.69 -4.22 8.34
C HIS A 56 13.10 -4.20 9.75
N CYS A 57 11.82 -4.57 9.92
CA CYS A 57 11.19 -4.63 11.24
C CYS A 57 11.10 -6.04 11.81
N GLY A 58 11.44 -7.08 11.04
CA GLY A 58 11.44 -8.48 11.49
C GLY A 58 10.06 -9.03 11.83
N ILE A 59 8.99 -8.43 11.29
CA ILE A 59 7.62 -8.89 11.53
C ILE A 59 7.32 -10.08 10.62
N ALA A 60 6.69 -11.12 11.16
CA ALA A 60 6.29 -12.28 10.38
C ALA A 60 5.33 -11.90 9.23
N LEU A 61 5.53 -12.48 8.05
CA LEU A 61 4.78 -12.14 6.83
C LEU A 61 3.27 -12.24 7.02
N ASP A 62 2.78 -13.25 7.72
CA ASP A 62 1.35 -13.44 7.97
C ASP A 62 0.74 -12.32 8.83
N GLU A 63 1.50 -11.78 9.79
CA GLU A 63 1.08 -10.62 10.59
C GLU A 63 1.09 -9.35 9.76
N VAL A 64 2.13 -9.13 8.95
CA VAL A 64 2.19 -7.98 8.03
C VAL A 64 1.03 -7.99 7.04
N LEU A 65 0.65 -9.16 6.51
CA LEU A 65 -0.53 -9.30 5.66
C LEU A 65 -1.82 -8.94 6.41
N ARG A 66 -1.98 -9.38 7.68
CA ARG A 66 -3.11 -8.94 8.52
C ARG A 66 -3.11 -7.43 8.74
N MET A 67 -1.95 -6.80 8.90
CA MET A 67 -1.79 -5.34 9.02
C MET A 67 -2.16 -4.60 7.74
N ALA A 68 -1.98 -5.22 6.58
CA ALA A 68 -2.33 -4.66 5.27
C ALA A 68 -3.79 -4.93 4.85
N THR A 69 -4.45 -5.98 5.38
CA THR A 69 -5.79 -6.39 4.93
C THR A 69 -6.84 -6.40 6.05
N LEU A 70 -6.65 -7.22 7.08
CA LEU A 70 -7.66 -7.51 8.10
C LEU A 70 -7.84 -6.33 9.06
N TYR A 71 -6.76 -5.74 9.55
CA TYR A 71 -6.84 -4.65 10.52
C TYR A 71 -7.41 -3.36 9.93
N PRO A 72 -7.05 -2.94 8.70
CA PRO A 72 -7.74 -1.84 8.01
C PRO A 72 -9.22 -2.13 7.80
N ALA A 73 -9.59 -3.35 7.38
CA ALA A 73 -10.99 -3.73 7.17
C ALA A 73 -11.81 -3.65 8.47
N ARG A 74 -11.24 -4.07 9.61
CA ARG A 74 -11.87 -3.90 10.93
C ARG A 74 -11.96 -2.45 11.36
N ALA A 75 -10.92 -1.65 11.10
CA ALA A 75 -10.87 -0.24 11.50
C ALA A 75 -11.99 0.59 10.85
N ILE A 76 -12.40 0.24 9.62
CA ILE A 76 -13.49 0.91 8.89
C ILE A 76 -14.80 0.12 8.88
N GLY A 77 -14.91 -0.99 9.62
CA GLY A 77 -16.15 -1.77 9.79
C GLY A 77 -16.62 -2.56 8.57
N VAL A 78 -15.72 -2.94 7.66
CA VAL A 78 -16.01 -3.70 6.43
C VAL A 78 -15.49 -5.14 6.46
N GLU A 79 -15.04 -5.62 7.62
CA GLU A 79 -14.41 -6.93 7.78
C GLU A 79 -15.34 -8.10 7.42
N LYS A 80 -16.66 -7.91 7.51
CA LYS A 80 -17.63 -8.92 7.07
C LYS A 80 -17.59 -9.17 5.56
N ARG A 81 -17.12 -8.19 4.77
CA ARG A 81 -17.07 -8.24 3.30
C ARG A 81 -15.65 -8.33 2.73
N LEU A 82 -14.66 -7.77 3.42
CA LEU A 82 -13.28 -7.60 2.94
C LEU A 82 -12.24 -8.01 4.00
N GLY A 83 -10.97 -8.08 3.60
CA GLY A 83 -9.82 -8.22 4.51
C GLY A 83 -9.35 -9.65 4.80
N THR A 84 -10.14 -10.68 4.42
CA THR A 84 -9.76 -12.10 4.53
C THR A 84 -10.30 -12.92 3.36
N LEU A 85 -9.62 -14.02 3.02
CA LEU A 85 -10.14 -15.02 2.10
C LEU A 85 -11.09 -15.97 2.85
N ALA A 86 -12.41 -15.79 2.69
CA ALA A 86 -13.43 -16.65 3.28
C ALA A 86 -14.67 -16.74 2.36
N ALA A 87 -15.38 -17.86 2.42
CA ALA A 87 -16.63 -18.03 1.67
C ALA A 87 -17.65 -16.94 2.05
N GLY A 88 -18.34 -16.39 1.06
CA GLY A 88 -19.32 -15.31 1.24
C GLY A 88 -18.72 -13.89 1.29
N LYS A 89 -17.40 -13.72 1.19
CA LYS A 89 -16.74 -12.40 1.06
C LYS A 89 -16.45 -12.04 -0.39
N VAL A 90 -16.20 -10.75 -0.65
CA VAL A 90 -15.83 -10.25 -1.98
C VAL A 90 -14.42 -10.75 -2.32
N ALA A 91 -14.21 -11.27 -3.53
CA ALA A 91 -12.93 -11.80 -3.97
C ALA A 91 -11.99 -10.70 -4.51
N ASN A 92 -11.57 -9.81 -3.60
CA ASN A 92 -10.46 -8.89 -3.82
C ASN A 92 -9.16 -9.59 -3.43
N LEU A 93 -8.41 -10.09 -4.41
CA LEU A 93 -7.23 -10.91 -4.18
C LEU A 93 -5.99 -10.31 -4.84
N THR A 94 -4.87 -10.40 -4.14
CA THR A 94 -3.56 -9.98 -4.64
C THR A 94 -2.63 -11.18 -4.61
N ALA A 95 -2.12 -11.56 -5.77
CA ALA A 95 -1.01 -12.52 -5.88
C ALA A 95 0.32 -11.75 -5.92
N PHE A 96 1.34 -12.28 -5.28
CA PHE A 96 2.71 -11.76 -5.34
C PHE A 96 3.68 -12.94 -5.26
N THR A 97 4.88 -12.72 -5.80
CA THR A 97 5.95 -13.72 -5.81
C THR A 97 6.70 -13.75 -4.48
N PRO A 98 7.47 -14.80 -4.17
CA PRO A 98 8.26 -14.88 -2.92
C PRO A 98 9.24 -13.72 -2.73
N ASP A 99 9.70 -13.09 -3.81
CA ASP A 99 10.52 -11.88 -3.78
C ASP A 99 9.71 -10.60 -3.56
N LEU A 100 8.46 -10.70 -3.10
CA LEU A 100 7.53 -9.60 -2.79
C LEU A 100 7.38 -8.62 -3.95
N LYS A 101 7.18 -9.14 -5.15
CA LYS A 101 6.78 -8.37 -6.33
C LYS A 101 5.37 -8.78 -6.76
N SER A 102 4.54 -7.82 -7.15
CA SER A 102 3.27 -8.14 -7.79
C SER A 102 3.53 -8.49 -9.26
N PRO A 103 3.05 -9.65 -9.76
CA PRO A 103 3.21 -10.04 -11.16
C PRO A 103 2.29 -9.26 -12.13
N GLY A 104 1.52 -8.28 -11.65
CA GLY A 104 0.56 -7.50 -12.45
C GLY A 104 -0.52 -6.84 -11.59
N PRO A 105 -1.54 -6.23 -12.22
CA PRO A 105 -2.63 -5.55 -11.51
C PRO A 105 -3.41 -6.53 -10.62
N SER A 106 -3.85 -6.05 -9.45
CA SER A 106 -4.66 -6.81 -8.49
C SER A 106 -5.92 -7.38 -9.16
N LEU A 107 -6.17 -8.68 -9.00
CA LEU A 107 -7.33 -9.36 -9.56
C LEU A 107 -8.53 -9.14 -8.64
N THR A 108 -9.42 -8.23 -9.03
CA THR A 108 -10.75 -8.08 -8.41
C THR A 108 -11.73 -8.99 -9.14
N VAL A 109 -12.07 -10.13 -8.53
CA VAL A 109 -13.12 -11.02 -9.04
C VAL A 109 -14.42 -10.68 -8.32
N THR A 110 -15.24 -9.81 -8.90
CA THR A 110 -16.58 -9.53 -8.37
C THR A 110 -17.53 -10.59 -8.91
N ARG A 111 -17.99 -11.54 -8.07
CA ARG A 111 -19.15 -12.38 -8.42
C ARG A 111 -20.42 -11.55 -8.27
N SER A 112 -21.23 -11.52 -9.33
CA SER A 112 -22.59 -10.95 -9.39
C SER A 112 -23.58 -11.80 -8.61
#